data_AF-A0A4U1J9K4-F1
#
_entry.id   AF-A0A4U1J9K4-F1
#
_cell.length_a   1.000
_cell.length_b   1.000
_cell.length_c   1.000
_cell.angle_alpha   90.00
_cell.angle_beta   90.00
_cell.angle_gamma   90.00
#
_symmetry.space_group_name_H-M   'P 1'
#
loop_
_entity.id
_entity.type
_entity.pdbx_description
1 polymer ?
#
loop_
_entity_poly.entity_id
_entity_poly.type
_entity_poly.pdbx_seq_one_letter_code
_entity_poly.pdbx_strand_id
1 'polypeptide(L)'
;MAKASDALLAKSLDRSRSFVEVVDDFRCLEAEFVARMGDNEFGVLQTRRRVAEAILAAAESKHPPFEACREAWNNAFRLGFGCIQQECLERWLYVECCAYDEQPEEGLAVLEPLLAELERRLEEARATQKPARFYEDEIEHLGDLRDELLAQQRGQLSPGRITRRMDEAYQPTPEEERVAELDDALWEGRSAVFKTFAESRDRSFAEVAADYRKVEADVVVRAGEGEAFQVFVLEARQEIAKDILNAACMLQQPFEVCREAWSNLVGAGFTSFGEQCRLTEFYAESCGLNRKPEEGLAVVEPLFAELERRLEAELERRREAHAKSEPPTREEPSPSFYRNSIKSLGELRDKLEAQRKGGEPST
;
A
#
# COMPACT_ATOMS: atom_id res chain seq x y z
N MET A 1 3.74 6.81 30.33
CA MET A 1 2.37 6.65 29.82
C MET A 1 2.31 6.76 28.30
N ALA A 2 2.91 7.77 27.63
CA ALA A 2 3.04 7.77 26.16
C ALA A 2 3.63 6.46 25.58
N LYS A 3 4.70 5.93 26.18
CA LYS A 3 5.29 4.63 25.82
C LYS A 3 4.34 3.42 25.91
N ALA A 4 3.29 3.48 26.73
CA ALA A 4 2.32 2.39 26.85
C ALA A 4 1.29 2.45 25.72
N SER A 5 0.83 3.67 25.36
CA SER A 5 -0.05 3.88 24.21
C SER A 5 0.66 3.53 22.89
N ASP A 6 1.94 3.88 22.74
CA ASP A 6 2.75 3.54 21.56
C ASP A 6 2.98 2.01 21.44
N ALA A 7 3.21 1.33 22.57
CA ALA A 7 3.37 -0.12 22.60
C ALA A 7 2.06 -0.85 22.25
N LEU A 8 0.91 -0.32 22.70
CA LEU A 8 -0.40 -0.86 22.33
C LEU A 8 -0.70 -0.66 20.85
N LEU A 9 -0.41 0.51 20.28
CA LEU A 9 -0.56 0.77 18.84
C LEU A 9 0.34 -0.15 17.99
N ALA A 10 1.60 -0.33 18.39
CA ALA A 10 2.50 -1.25 17.69
C ALA A 10 1.99 -2.71 17.77
N LYS A 11 1.40 -3.10 18.90
CA LYS A 11 0.84 -4.43 19.13
C LYS A 11 -0.49 -4.65 18.40
N SER A 12 -1.32 -3.64 18.23
CA SER A 12 -2.59 -3.76 17.49
C SER A 12 -2.39 -3.95 15.99
N LEU A 13 -1.21 -3.61 15.47
CA LEU A 13 -0.81 -3.82 14.07
C LEU A 13 -0.20 -5.21 13.81
N ASP A 14 -0.10 -6.05 14.83
CA ASP A 14 0.41 -7.42 14.70
C ASP A 14 -0.57 -8.28 13.87
N ARG A 15 -0.04 -8.94 12.84
CA ARG A 15 -0.79 -9.80 11.91
C ARG A 15 -1.46 -10.98 12.63
N SER A 16 -0.84 -11.51 13.69
CA SER A 16 -1.33 -12.67 14.43
C SER A 16 -2.54 -12.39 15.32
N ARG A 17 -2.84 -11.11 15.60
CA ARG A 17 -3.92 -10.76 16.53
C ARG A 17 -5.29 -10.82 15.90
N SER A 18 -6.26 -11.28 16.68
CA SER A 18 -7.66 -11.33 16.27
C SER A 18 -8.30 -9.94 16.21
N PHE A 19 -9.38 -9.80 15.43
CA PHE A 19 -10.14 -8.53 15.36
C PHE A 19 -10.63 -8.06 16.74
N VAL A 20 -11.17 -8.97 17.56
CA VAL A 20 -11.70 -8.65 18.90
C VAL A 20 -10.62 -8.03 19.78
N GLU A 21 -9.44 -8.63 19.79
CA GLU A 21 -8.29 -8.12 20.53
C GLU A 21 -7.84 -6.73 20.07
N VAL A 22 -7.86 -6.47 18.76
CA VAL A 22 -7.51 -5.17 18.19
C VAL A 22 -8.54 -4.11 18.57
N VAL A 23 -9.83 -4.46 18.55
CA VAL A 23 -10.91 -3.57 19.01
C VAL A 23 -10.75 -3.21 20.48
N ASP A 24 -10.48 -4.19 21.35
CA ASP A 24 -10.30 -3.96 22.78
C ASP A 24 -9.14 -2.97 23.06
N ASP A 25 -8.02 -3.14 22.36
CA ASP A 25 -6.88 -2.22 22.46
C ASP A 25 -7.26 -0.80 22.02
N PHE A 26 -7.92 -0.66 20.86
CA PHE A 26 -8.36 0.64 20.37
C PHE A 26 -9.38 1.32 21.29
N ARG A 27 -10.29 0.56 21.91
CA ARG A 27 -11.23 1.09 22.91
C ARG A 27 -10.53 1.50 24.21
N CYS A 28 -9.49 0.78 24.62
CA CYS A 28 -8.65 1.18 25.75
C CYS A 28 -7.92 2.51 25.46
N LEU A 29 -7.35 2.63 24.25
CA LEU A 29 -6.73 3.88 23.79
C LEU A 29 -7.74 5.02 23.71
N GLU A 30 -8.94 4.78 23.20
CA GLU A 30 -10.03 5.77 23.16
C GLU A 30 -10.30 6.34 24.56
N ALA A 31 -10.51 5.47 25.55
CA ALA A 31 -10.81 5.87 26.91
C ALA A 31 -9.67 6.72 27.51
N GLU A 32 -8.42 6.32 27.28
CA GLU A 32 -7.24 7.06 27.74
C GLU A 32 -7.15 8.45 27.09
N PHE A 33 -7.25 8.53 25.77
CA PHE A 33 -7.12 9.80 25.05
C PHE A 33 -8.30 10.73 25.34
N VAL A 34 -9.54 10.21 25.40
CA VAL A 34 -10.72 10.99 25.78
C VAL A 34 -10.55 11.57 27.19
N ALA A 35 -10.05 10.80 28.16
CA ALA A 35 -9.80 11.31 29.51
C ALA A 35 -8.76 12.45 29.53
N ARG A 36 -7.74 12.38 28.67
CA ARG A 36 -6.72 13.45 28.54
C ARG A 36 -7.27 14.73 27.90
N MET A 37 -8.29 14.63 27.04
CA MET A 37 -8.89 15.80 26.38
C MET A 37 -9.75 16.65 27.33
N GLY A 38 -10.14 16.13 28.51
CA GLY A 38 -10.97 16.83 29.47
C GLY A 38 -12.27 17.33 28.83
N ASP A 39 -12.56 18.62 28.97
CA ASP A 39 -13.79 19.25 28.46
C ASP A 39 -13.69 19.68 26.98
N ASN A 40 -12.62 19.33 26.26
CA ASN A 40 -12.49 19.66 24.84
C ASN A 40 -13.38 18.74 23.98
N GLU A 41 -14.66 19.10 23.81
CA GLU A 41 -15.65 18.33 23.04
C GLU A 41 -15.19 18.00 21.62
N PHE A 42 -14.55 18.96 20.93
CA PHE A 42 -14.00 18.74 19.60
C PHE A 42 -12.90 17.68 19.63
N GLY A 43 -11.99 17.80 20.60
CA GLY A 43 -10.91 16.85 20.83
C GLY A 43 -11.41 15.43 21.12
N VAL A 44 -12.44 15.32 21.95
CA VAL A 44 -13.10 14.05 22.25
C VAL A 44 -13.71 13.46 20.98
N LEU A 45 -14.50 14.22 20.22
CA LEU A 45 -15.11 13.75 18.98
C LEU A 45 -14.07 13.27 17.96
N GLN A 46 -12.99 14.03 17.75
CA GLN A 46 -11.92 13.64 16.82
C GLN A 46 -11.19 12.36 17.27
N THR A 47 -10.99 12.19 18.58
CA THR A 47 -10.42 10.95 19.12
C THR A 47 -11.32 9.75 18.83
N ARG A 48 -12.64 9.89 19.04
CA ARG A 48 -13.61 8.84 18.75
C ARG A 48 -13.67 8.48 17.27
N ARG A 49 -13.60 9.48 16.38
CA ARG A 49 -13.57 9.28 14.92
C ARG A 49 -12.36 8.44 14.52
N ARG A 50 -11.16 8.85 14.90
CA ARG A 50 -9.92 8.13 14.58
C ARG A 50 -9.91 6.69 15.08
N VAL A 51 -10.47 6.45 16.27
CA VAL A 51 -10.61 5.09 16.80
C VAL A 51 -11.62 4.28 15.99
N ALA A 52 -12.75 4.86 15.60
CA ALA A 52 -13.74 4.17 14.77
C ALA A 52 -13.20 3.86 13.36
N GLU A 53 -12.48 4.80 12.75
CA GLU A 53 -11.76 4.65 11.48
C GLU A 53 -10.73 3.50 11.57
N ALA A 54 -9.90 3.49 12.62
CA ALA A 54 -8.92 2.43 12.84
C ALA A 54 -9.56 1.05 13.06
N ILE A 55 -10.72 0.99 13.75
CA ILE A 55 -11.48 -0.26 13.91
C ILE A 55 -12.05 -0.73 12.56
N LEU A 56 -12.53 0.16 11.70
CA LEU A 56 -13.02 -0.23 10.37
C LEU A 56 -11.89 -0.76 9.48
N ALA A 57 -10.73 -0.10 9.48
CA ALA A 57 -9.53 -0.60 8.80
C ALA A 57 -9.08 -1.97 9.34
N ALA A 58 -9.21 -2.19 10.66
CA ALA A 58 -8.98 -3.50 11.24
C ALA A 58 -10.02 -4.54 10.81
N ALA A 59 -11.27 -4.15 10.59
CA ALA A 59 -12.30 -5.07 10.10
C ALA A 59 -12.01 -5.50 8.65
N GLU A 60 -11.61 -4.57 7.78
CA GLU A 60 -11.20 -4.90 6.42
C GLU A 60 -10.03 -5.88 6.41
N SER A 61 -8.98 -5.63 7.19
CA SER A 61 -7.76 -6.47 7.16
C SER A 61 -7.86 -7.80 7.93
N LYS A 62 -8.73 -7.91 8.94
CA LYS A 62 -8.86 -9.11 9.79
C LYS A 62 -10.07 -9.98 9.43
N HIS A 63 -10.89 -9.53 8.47
CA HIS A 63 -12.06 -10.24 7.97
C HIS A 63 -12.96 -10.89 9.06
N PRO A 64 -13.35 -10.15 10.13
CA PRO A 64 -14.28 -10.68 11.13
C PRO A 64 -15.63 -10.99 10.45
N PRO A 65 -16.55 -11.73 11.10
CA PRO A 65 -17.89 -11.95 10.53
C PRO A 65 -18.54 -10.64 10.08
N PHE A 66 -19.28 -10.67 8.96
CA PHE A 66 -19.80 -9.47 8.29
C PHE A 66 -20.47 -8.47 9.24
N GLU A 67 -21.28 -8.96 10.18
CA GLU A 67 -22.00 -8.12 11.16
C GLU A 67 -21.07 -7.24 12.00
N ALA A 68 -19.85 -7.71 12.31
CA ALA A 68 -18.85 -6.92 13.01
C ALA A 68 -18.27 -5.81 12.12
N CYS A 69 -18.03 -6.05 10.82
CA CYS A 69 -17.64 -4.99 9.88
C CYS A 69 -18.77 -3.97 9.70
N ARG A 70 -20.02 -4.43 9.59
CA ARG A 70 -21.22 -3.57 9.53
C ARG A 70 -21.36 -2.69 10.79
N GLU A 71 -21.12 -3.25 11.98
CA GLU A 71 -21.13 -2.47 13.23
C GLU A 71 -20.01 -1.42 13.26
N ALA A 72 -18.79 -1.79 12.87
CA ALA A 72 -17.67 -0.87 12.77
C ALA A 72 -17.98 0.31 11.83
N TRP A 73 -18.50 0.01 10.63
CA TRP A 73 -18.95 0.99 9.66
C TRP A 73 -20.03 1.91 10.22
N ASN A 74 -21.10 1.35 10.80
CA ASN A 74 -22.18 2.15 11.38
C ASN A 74 -21.68 3.09 12.48
N ASN A 75 -20.71 2.66 13.27
CA ASN A 75 -20.11 3.51 14.29
C ASN A 75 -19.29 4.65 13.69
N ALA A 76 -18.44 4.38 12.68
CA ALA A 76 -17.68 5.41 11.97
C ALA A 76 -18.61 6.42 11.27
N PHE A 77 -19.59 5.91 10.52
CA PHE A 77 -20.58 6.72 9.80
C PHE A 77 -21.38 7.64 10.75
N ARG A 78 -21.82 7.13 11.90
CA ARG A 78 -22.56 7.93 12.90
C ARG A 78 -21.73 9.08 13.47
N LEU A 79 -20.42 8.89 13.64
CA LEU A 79 -19.52 9.94 14.11
C LEU A 79 -19.21 10.96 13.00
N GLY A 80 -19.43 10.57 11.74
CA GLY A 80 -19.14 11.37 10.54
C GLY A 80 -17.64 11.47 10.25
N PHE A 81 -17.31 11.84 9.02
CA PHE A 81 -15.94 11.89 8.54
C PHE A 81 -15.32 13.29 8.68
N GLY A 82 -14.00 13.34 8.87
CA GLY A 82 -13.27 14.61 9.03
C GLY A 82 -13.13 15.42 7.74
N CYS A 83 -13.06 14.75 6.59
CA CYS A 83 -12.95 15.34 5.26
C CYS A 83 -13.42 14.33 4.19
N ILE A 84 -13.51 14.79 2.94
CA ILE A 84 -13.94 13.94 1.81
C ILE A 84 -12.94 12.81 1.51
N GLN A 85 -11.64 13.04 1.69
CA GLN A 85 -10.62 12.00 1.55
C GLN A 85 -10.90 10.84 2.51
N GLN A 86 -11.18 11.16 3.79
CA GLN A 86 -11.49 10.15 4.79
C GLN A 86 -12.81 9.46 4.46
N GLU A 87 -13.83 10.20 4.03
CA GLU A 87 -15.10 9.60 3.62
C GLU A 87 -14.94 8.59 2.46
N CYS A 88 -14.13 8.92 1.45
CA CYS A 88 -13.80 7.99 0.36
C CYS A 88 -13.11 6.73 0.89
N LEU A 89 -12.06 6.89 1.70
CA LEU A 89 -11.30 5.77 2.26
C LEU A 89 -12.18 4.85 3.12
N GLU A 90 -12.94 5.39 4.06
CA GLU A 90 -13.77 4.60 4.97
C GLU A 90 -14.90 3.87 4.22
N ARG A 91 -15.50 4.52 3.21
CA ARG A 91 -16.49 3.87 2.35
C ARG A 91 -15.84 2.77 1.52
N TRP A 92 -14.65 2.99 0.97
CA TRP A 92 -13.89 1.96 0.26
C TRP A 92 -13.63 0.74 1.14
N LEU A 93 -13.12 0.93 2.37
CA LEU A 93 -12.87 -0.16 3.33
C LEU A 93 -14.13 -0.98 3.63
N TYR A 94 -15.26 -0.31 3.90
CA TYR A 94 -16.51 -1.01 4.14
C TYR A 94 -17.02 -1.77 2.92
N VAL A 95 -16.90 -1.17 1.73
CA VAL A 95 -17.33 -1.81 0.49
C VAL A 95 -16.44 -3.02 0.15
N GLU A 96 -15.15 -2.98 0.47
CA GLU A 96 -14.25 -4.15 0.37
C GLU A 96 -14.70 -5.28 1.31
N CYS A 97 -15.12 -4.99 2.55
CA CYS A 97 -15.79 -5.99 3.40
C CYS A 97 -17.03 -6.57 2.70
N CYS A 98 -17.92 -5.72 2.18
CA CYS A 98 -19.14 -6.17 1.50
C CYS A 98 -18.84 -7.10 0.33
N ALA A 99 -17.84 -6.76 -0.50
CA ALA A 99 -17.43 -7.58 -1.63
C ALA A 99 -16.80 -8.91 -1.18
N TYR A 100 -15.98 -8.90 -0.13
CA TYR A 100 -15.40 -10.12 0.46
C TYR A 100 -16.49 -11.05 1.04
N ASP A 101 -17.47 -10.49 1.73
CA ASP A 101 -18.62 -11.20 2.34
C ASP A 101 -19.75 -11.55 1.36
N GLU A 102 -19.56 -11.29 0.07
CA GLU A 102 -20.54 -11.53 -0.99
C GLU A 102 -21.89 -10.82 -0.74
N GLN A 103 -21.83 -9.57 -0.28
CA GLN A 103 -22.96 -8.66 0.00
C GLN A 103 -23.00 -7.46 -0.97
N PRO A 104 -23.16 -7.68 -2.29
CA PRO A 104 -23.00 -6.60 -3.28
C PRO A 104 -24.03 -5.48 -3.14
N GLU A 105 -25.27 -5.77 -2.74
CA GLU A 105 -26.32 -4.76 -2.56
C GLU A 105 -25.98 -3.74 -1.47
N GLU A 106 -25.36 -4.18 -0.36
CA GLU A 106 -24.96 -3.30 0.73
C GLU A 106 -23.77 -2.42 0.34
N GLY A 107 -22.81 -2.98 -0.39
CA GLY A 107 -21.70 -2.22 -0.95
C GLY A 107 -22.18 -1.13 -1.91
N LEU A 108 -23.05 -1.49 -2.86
CA LEU A 108 -23.59 -0.56 -3.86
C LEU A 108 -24.40 0.57 -3.22
N ALA A 109 -25.21 0.27 -2.20
CA ALA A 109 -25.99 1.28 -1.48
C ALA A 109 -25.11 2.37 -0.81
N VAL A 110 -23.88 2.03 -0.43
CA VAL A 110 -22.90 2.98 0.12
C VAL A 110 -22.13 3.71 -0.99
N LEU A 111 -21.80 2.99 -2.07
CA LEU A 111 -20.89 3.46 -3.10
C LEU A 111 -21.54 4.39 -4.13
N GLU A 112 -22.75 4.06 -4.61
CA GLU A 112 -23.43 4.84 -5.66
C GLU A 112 -23.67 6.30 -5.26
N PRO A 113 -24.16 6.61 -4.03
CA PRO A 113 -24.32 8.01 -3.62
C PRO A 113 -23.00 8.75 -3.50
N LEU A 114 -21.91 8.07 -3.11
CA LEU A 114 -20.59 8.69 -3.03
C LEU A 114 -20.07 9.03 -4.43
N LEU A 115 -20.17 8.12 -5.39
CA LEU A 115 -19.73 8.35 -6.77
C LEU A 115 -20.46 9.56 -7.38
N ALA A 116 -21.79 9.64 -7.24
CA ALA A 116 -22.56 10.78 -7.73
C ALA A 116 -22.14 12.11 -7.08
N GLU A 117 -21.82 12.09 -5.79
CA GLU A 117 -21.31 13.26 -5.07
C GLU A 117 -19.90 13.66 -5.54
N LEU A 118 -19.01 12.71 -5.79
CA LEU A 118 -17.67 12.96 -6.31
C LEU A 118 -17.72 13.52 -7.74
N GLU A 119 -18.57 12.98 -8.61
CA GLU A 119 -18.81 13.50 -9.96
C GLU A 119 -19.29 14.95 -9.92
N ARG A 120 -20.26 15.26 -9.04
CA ARG A 120 -20.73 16.63 -8.83
C ARG A 120 -19.59 17.56 -8.39
N ARG A 121 -18.77 17.14 -7.42
CA ARG A 121 -17.64 17.94 -6.92
C ARG A 121 -16.53 18.10 -7.95
N LEU A 122 -16.31 17.10 -8.80
CA LEU A 122 -15.38 17.19 -9.91
C LEU A 122 -15.80 18.28 -10.88
N GLU A 123 -17.07 18.32 -11.26
CA GLU A 123 -17.61 19.37 -12.15
C GLU A 123 -17.51 20.76 -11.52
N GLU A 124 -17.77 20.89 -10.22
CA GLU A 124 -17.57 22.14 -9.48
C GLU A 124 -16.09 22.56 -9.42
N ALA A 125 -15.18 21.60 -9.21
CA ALA A 125 -13.75 21.86 -9.19
C ALA A 125 -13.26 22.35 -10.56
N ARG A 126 -13.71 21.71 -11.65
CA ARG A 126 -13.43 22.13 -13.03
C ARG A 126 -13.97 23.53 -13.32
N ALA A 127 -15.22 23.81 -12.94
CA ALA A 127 -15.84 25.12 -13.13
C ALA A 127 -15.13 26.24 -12.36
N THR A 128 -14.53 25.92 -11.20
CA THR A 128 -13.81 26.87 -10.34
C THR A 128 -12.30 26.85 -10.53
N GLN A 129 -11.78 26.12 -11.53
CA GLN A 129 -10.35 25.94 -11.79
C GLN A 129 -9.57 25.44 -10.56
N LYS A 130 -10.24 24.71 -9.66
CA LYS A 130 -9.61 24.05 -8.53
C LYS A 130 -8.99 22.72 -8.98
N PRO A 131 -7.99 22.19 -8.23
CA PRO A 131 -7.44 20.87 -8.52
C PRO A 131 -8.53 19.79 -8.57
N ALA A 132 -8.67 19.16 -9.73
CA ALA A 132 -9.68 18.12 -10.01
C ALA A 132 -9.16 16.69 -9.81
N ARG A 133 -7.82 16.51 -9.84
CA ARG A 133 -7.15 15.19 -9.81
C ARG A 133 -7.64 14.27 -8.69
N PHE A 134 -7.83 14.81 -7.49
CA PHE A 134 -8.33 14.02 -6.36
C PHE A 134 -9.67 13.33 -6.71
N TYR A 135 -10.64 14.07 -7.26
CA TYR A 135 -11.93 13.48 -7.61
C TYR A 135 -11.82 12.51 -8.79
N GLU A 136 -10.97 12.80 -9.77
CA GLU A 136 -10.74 11.91 -10.91
C GLU A 136 -10.17 10.55 -10.47
N ASP A 137 -9.18 10.57 -9.58
CA ASP A 137 -8.55 9.37 -9.03
C ASP A 137 -9.55 8.56 -8.17
N GLU A 138 -10.31 9.22 -7.28
CA GLU A 138 -11.30 8.54 -6.44
C GLU A 138 -12.47 7.96 -7.24
N ILE A 139 -12.99 8.68 -8.25
CA ILE A 139 -14.07 8.18 -9.12
C ILE A 139 -13.60 6.94 -9.90
N GLU A 140 -12.36 6.93 -10.38
CA GLU A 140 -11.80 5.78 -11.08
C GLU A 140 -11.70 4.57 -10.14
N HIS A 141 -11.10 4.75 -8.96
CA HIS A 141 -10.90 3.65 -8.01
C HIS A 141 -12.21 3.09 -7.45
N LEU A 142 -13.12 3.96 -7.05
CA LEU A 142 -14.44 3.57 -6.55
C LEU A 142 -15.34 3.05 -7.69
N GLY A 143 -15.14 3.52 -8.91
CA GLY A 143 -15.80 3.01 -10.11
C GLY A 143 -15.43 1.55 -10.39
N ASP A 144 -14.14 1.21 -10.29
CA ASP A 144 -13.66 -0.18 -10.40
C ASP A 144 -14.37 -1.06 -9.37
N LEU A 145 -14.39 -0.65 -8.09
CA LEU A 145 -15.06 -1.41 -7.03
C LEU A 145 -16.57 -1.55 -7.27
N ARG A 146 -17.25 -0.51 -7.77
CA ARG A 146 -18.66 -0.59 -8.16
C ARG A 146 -18.87 -1.66 -9.23
N ASP A 147 -18.02 -1.67 -10.25
CA ASP A 147 -18.15 -2.60 -11.37
C ASP A 147 -17.84 -4.05 -10.91
N GLU A 148 -16.95 -4.24 -9.95
CA GLU A 148 -16.73 -5.53 -9.26
C GLU A 148 -18.00 -6.00 -8.53
N LEU A 149 -18.64 -5.15 -7.72
CA LEU A 149 -19.88 -5.51 -7.00
C LEU A 149 -21.03 -5.82 -7.96
N LEU A 150 -21.18 -5.03 -9.03
CA LEU A 150 -22.17 -5.27 -10.07
C LEU A 150 -21.93 -6.62 -10.76
N ALA A 151 -20.68 -6.99 -11.01
CA ALA A 151 -20.32 -8.31 -11.53
C ALA A 151 -20.68 -9.42 -10.52
N GLN A 152 -20.36 -9.21 -9.24
CA GLN A 152 -20.70 -10.15 -8.17
C GLN A 152 -22.21 -10.37 -8.04
N GLN A 153 -23.01 -9.32 -8.19
CA GLN A 153 -24.47 -9.40 -8.22
C GLN A 153 -24.99 -10.26 -9.40
N ARG A 154 -24.25 -10.30 -10.50
CA ARG A 154 -24.52 -11.21 -11.64
C ARG A 154 -23.96 -12.61 -11.46
N GLY A 155 -23.35 -12.91 -10.32
CA GLY A 155 -22.68 -14.18 -10.02
C GLY A 155 -21.30 -14.33 -10.68
N GLN A 156 -20.67 -13.22 -11.09
CA GLN A 156 -19.33 -13.19 -11.67
C GLN A 156 -18.33 -12.66 -10.63
N LEU A 157 -17.19 -13.32 -10.48
CA LEU A 157 -16.10 -12.83 -9.62
C LEU A 157 -14.99 -12.25 -10.49
N SER A 158 -14.44 -11.11 -10.06
CA SER A 158 -13.26 -10.53 -10.69
C SER A 158 -12.06 -11.47 -10.54
N PRO A 159 -11.19 -11.61 -11.56
CA PRO A 159 -9.95 -12.37 -11.42
C PRO A 159 -9.10 -11.88 -10.24
N GLY A 160 -8.59 -12.82 -9.44
CA GLY A 160 -7.80 -12.53 -8.24
C GLY A 160 -8.61 -12.07 -7.02
N ARG A 161 -9.95 -11.92 -7.14
CA ARG A 161 -10.81 -11.61 -6.00
C ARG A 161 -10.94 -12.83 -5.08
N ILE A 162 -10.63 -12.62 -3.81
CA ILE A 162 -10.88 -13.58 -2.74
C ILE A 162 -12.20 -13.21 -2.05
N THR A 163 -13.00 -14.22 -1.69
CA THR A 163 -14.24 -14.06 -0.91
C THR A 163 -14.19 -14.93 0.35
N ARG A 164 -15.02 -14.60 1.36
CA ARG A 164 -15.11 -15.39 2.59
C ARG A 164 -15.34 -16.86 2.32
N ARG A 165 -16.24 -17.19 1.40
CA ARG A 165 -16.52 -18.58 1.04
C ARG A 165 -15.29 -19.30 0.48
N MET A 166 -14.45 -18.60 -0.29
CA MET A 166 -13.20 -19.17 -0.80
C MET A 166 -12.19 -19.38 0.32
N ASP A 167 -12.03 -18.39 1.20
CA ASP A 167 -11.11 -18.47 2.33
C ASP A 167 -11.50 -19.52 3.36
N GLU A 168 -12.79 -19.63 3.71
CA GLU A 168 -13.28 -20.65 4.63
C GLU A 168 -13.23 -22.06 4.04
N ALA A 169 -13.30 -22.18 2.71
CA ALA A 169 -13.13 -23.46 2.01
C ALA A 169 -11.66 -23.83 1.80
N TYR A 170 -10.74 -22.87 1.89
CA TYR A 170 -9.33 -23.09 1.70
C TYR A 170 -8.75 -23.84 2.90
N GLN A 171 -8.05 -24.93 2.59
CA GLN A 171 -7.30 -25.71 3.56
C GLN A 171 -5.83 -25.63 3.16
N PRO A 172 -5.00 -24.88 3.90
CA PRO A 172 -3.60 -24.76 3.54
C PRO A 172 -2.93 -26.13 3.63
N THR A 173 -2.07 -26.41 2.67
CA THR A 173 -1.20 -27.58 2.71
C THR A 173 -0.11 -27.38 3.76
N PRO A 174 0.49 -28.46 4.31
CA PRO A 174 1.62 -28.33 5.24
C PRO A 174 2.81 -27.54 4.67
N GLU A 175 2.97 -27.51 3.35
CA GLU A 175 4.00 -26.71 2.68
C GLU A 175 3.67 -25.22 2.70
N GLU A 176 2.41 -24.85 2.42
CA GLU A 176 1.93 -23.46 2.51
C GLU A 176 1.93 -22.94 3.95
N GLU A 177 1.53 -23.74 4.93
CA GLU A 177 1.63 -23.39 6.36
C GLU A 177 3.09 -23.08 6.73
N ARG A 178 4.02 -23.91 6.27
CA ARG A 178 5.45 -23.69 6.50
C ARG A 178 5.99 -22.47 5.77
N VAL A 179 5.52 -22.17 4.56
CA VAL A 179 5.88 -20.93 3.85
C VAL A 179 5.37 -19.70 4.61
N ALA A 180 4.16 -19.75 5.16
CA ALA A 180 3.63 -18.67 6.00
C ALA A 180 4.48 -18.44 7.27
N GLU A 181 4.89 -19.51 7.95
CA GLU A 181 5.81 -19.41 9.10
C GLU A 181 7.16 -18.78 8.71
N LEU A 182 7.66 -19.07 7.50
CA LEU A 182 8.89 -18.48 6.99
C LEU A 182 8.71 -17.00 6.60
N ASP A 183 7.58 -16.63 6.01
CA ASP A 183 7.25 -15.22 5.70
C ASP A 183 7.16 -14.39 6.98
N ASP A 184 6.50 -14.90 8.01
CA ASP A 184 6.43 -14.26 9.32
C ASP A 184 7.85 -14.07 9.90
N ALA A 185 8.69 -15.10 9.88
CA ALA A 185 10.07 -15.01 10.34
C ALA A 185 10.92 -14.00 9.52
N LEU A 186 10.72 -13.96 8.20
CA LEU A 186 11.37 -13.00 7.32
C LEU A 186 10.93 -11.57 7.66
N TRP A 187 9.63 -11.33 7.79
CA TRP A 187 9.06 -10.03 8.16
C TRP A 187 9.57 -9.56 9.51
N GLU A 188 9.56 -10.43 10.54
CA GLU A 188 10.07 -10.12 11.87
C GLU A 188 11.55 -9.72 11.83
N GLY A 189 12.37 -10.52 11.14
CA GLY A 189 13.79 -10.27 10.98
C GLY A 189 14.07 -8.93 10.29
N ARG A 190 13.40 -8.67 9.16
CA ARG A 190 13.55 -7.42 8.39
C ARG A 190 13.08 -6.21 9.18
N SER A 191 11.93 -6.31 9.85
CA SER A 191 11.35 -5.25 10.69
C SER A 191 12.28 -4.90 11.85
N ALA A 192 12.89 -5.91 12.49
CA ALA A 192 13.87 -5.70 13.54
C ALA A 192 15.10 -4.92 13.03
N VAL A 193 15.66 -5.29 11.88
CA VAL A 193 16.79 -4.57 11.28
C VAL A 193 16.41 -3.13 10.94
N PHE A 194 15.27 -2.92 10.28
CA PHE A 194 14.78 -1.59 9.91
C PHE A 194 14.68 -0.65 11.12
N LYS A 195 14.05 -1.12 12.21
CA LYS A 195 13.89 -0.33 13.45
C LYS A 195 15.24 0.14 14.02
N THR A 196 16.31 -0.64 13.86
CA THR A 196 17.63 -0.27 14.41
C THR A 196 18.29 0.93 13.75
N PHE A 197 17.95 1.26 12.49
CA PHE A 197 18.57 2.39 11.78
C PHE A 197 17.56 3.46 11.33
N ALA A 198 16.26 3.16 11.33
CA ALA A 198 15.22 4.12 11.00
C ALA A 198 15.11 5.24 12.06
N GLU A 199 15.30 4.89 13.34
CA GLU A 199 15.20 5.84 14.47
C GLU A 199 16.53 6.57 14.77
N SER A 200 17.66 5.97 14.40
CA SER A 200 19.00 6.55 14.57
C SER A 200 19.87 6.26 13.35
N ARG A 201 20.43 7.32 12.76
CA ARG A 201 21.38 7.23 11.63
C ARG A 201 22.81 6.93 12.07
N ASP A 202 23.01 6.52 13.33
CA ASP A 202 24.35 6.27 13.90
C ASP A 202 24.92 4.91 13.49
N ARG A 203 24.06 3.99 13.02
CA ARG A 203 24.50 2.68 12.51
C ARG A 203 25.15 2.85 11.13
N SER A 204 26.26 2.13 10.92
CA SER A 204 26.89 2.12 9.61
C SER A 204 26.08 1.26 8.62
N PHE A 205 26.09 1.66 7.34
CA PHE A 205 25.44 0.88 6.28
C PHE A 205 25.98 -0.55 6.19
N ALA A 206 27.28 -0.76 6.40
CA ALA A 206 27.89 -2.09 6.36
C ALA A 206 27.30 -3.04 7.40
N GLU A 207 27.04 -2.55 8.62
CA GLU A 207 26.38 -3.33 9.67
C GLU A 207 24.91 -3.62 9.32
N VAL A 208 24.18 -2.63 8.82
CA VAL A 208 22.77 -2.79 8.41
C VAL A 208 22.64 -3.81 7.28
N ALA A 209 23.47 -3.72 6.25
CA ALA A 209 23.48 -4.67 5.14
C ALA A 209 23.89 -6.08 5.57
N ALA A 210 24.83 -6.19 6.52
CA ALA A 210 25.22 -7.49 7.08
C ALA A 210 24.06 -8.14 7.88
N ASP A 211 23.30 -7.35 8.64
CA ASP A 211 22.15 -7.85 9.38
C ASP A 211 21.04 -8.34 8.44
N TYR A 212 20.73 -7.60 7.37
CA TYR A 212 19.77 -8.06 6.36
C TYR A 212 20.22 -9.37 5.68
N ARG A 213 21.49 -9.48 5.30
CA ARG A 213 22.04 -10.73 4.74
C ARG A 213 22.00 -11.89 5.74
N LYS A 214 22.12 -11.60 7.04
CA LYS A 214 21.96 -12.62 8.09
C LYS A 214 20.51 -13.10 8.19
N VAL A 215 19.54 -12.19 8.08
CA VAL A 215 18.11 -12.55 8.01
C VAL A 215 17.85 -13.43 6.79
N GLU A 216 18.36 -13.05 5.61
CA GLU A 216 18.27 -13.87 4.40
C GLU A 216 18.84 -15.27 4.63
N ALA A 217 20.07 -15.37 5.12
CA ALA A 217 20.74 -16.66 5.33
C ALA A 217 19.98 -17.56 6.32
N ASP A 218 19.44 -17.00 7.40
CA ASP A 218 18.64 -17.74 8.38
C ASP A 218 17.35 -18.28 7.74
N VAL A 219 16.62 -17.44 6.99
CA VAL A 219 15.38 -17.83 6.30
C VAL A 219 15.65 -18.90 5.24
N VAL A 220 16.71 -18.75 4.43
CA VAL A 220 17.09 -19.76 3.42
C VAL A 220 17.42 -21.10 4.07
N VAL A 221 18.15 -21.10 5.19
CA VAL A 221 18.47 -22.34 5.93
C VAL A 221 17.20 -23.00 6.48
N ARG A 222 16.26 -22.22 7.00
CA ARG A 222 14.98 -22.73 7.53
C ARG A 222 14.04 -23.27 6.45
N ALA A 223 14.07 -22.70 5.24
CA ALA A 223 13.25 -23.13 4.11
C ALA A 223 13.59 -24.58 3.68
N GLY A 224 14.87 -24.94 3.64
CA GLY A 224 15.32 -26.28 3.26
C GLY A 224 15.17 -26.57 1.76
N GLU A 225 14.91 -27.84 1.40
CA GLU A 225 14.80 -28.29 0.00
C GLU A 225 13.34 -28.53 -0.40
N GLY A 226 12.95 -28.03 -1.59
CA GLY A 226 11.61 -28.20 -2.18
C GLY A 226 11.29 -27.07 -3.16
N GLU A 227 10.35 -27.29 -4.08
CA GLU A 227 10.04 -26.31 -5.15
C GLU A 227 9.32 -25.06 -4.61
N ALA A 228 8.32 -25.19 -3.73
CA ALA A 228 7.67 -24.00 -3.14
C ALA A 228 8.66 -23.19 -2.29
N PHE A 229 9.60 -23.88 -1.61
CA PHE A 229 10.68 -23.22 -0.88
C PHE A 229 11.65 -22.49 -1.81
N GLN A 230 11.87 -22.94 -3.05
CA GLN A 230 12.71 -22.21 -4.01
C GLN A 230 12.05 -20.91 -4.46
N VAL A 231 10.73 -20.92 -4.69
CA VAL A 231 9.96 -19.71 -5.02
C VAL A 231 10.04 -18.71 -3.86
N PHE A 232 9.74 -19.17 -2.64
CA PHE A 232 9.83 -18.33 -1.44
C PHE A 232 11.25 -17.79 -1.20
N VAL A 233 12.30 -18.60 -1.40
CA VAL A 233 13.69 -18.14 -1.26
C VAL A 233 14.05 -17.05 -2.27
N LEU A 234 13.50 -17.11 -3.48
CA LEU A 234 13.69 -16.06 -4.47
C LEU A 234 13.02 -14.74 -4.04
N GLU A 235 11.78 -14.82 -3.54
CA GLU A 235 11.05 -13.66 -3.01
C GLU A 235 11.76 -13.04 -1.80
N ALA A 236 12.24 -13.88 -0.87
CA ALA A 236 13.01 -13.43 0.28
C ALA A 236 14.27 -12.66 -0.13
N ARG A 237 14.98 -13.14 -1.17
CA ARG A 237 16.14 -12.44 -1.74
C ARG A 237 15.80 -11.10 -2.37
N GLN A 238 14.69 -11.03 -3.11
CA GLN A 238 14.22 -9.77 -3.70
C GLN A 238 13.89 -8.74 -2.62
N GLU A 239 13.16 -9.14 -1.59
CA GLU A 239 12.80 -8.27 -0.47
C GLU A 239 14.03 -7.79 0.32
N ILE A 240 15.01 -8.65 0.54
CA ILE A 240 16.28 -8.27 1.19
C ILE A 240 17.11 -7.31 0.31
N ALA A 241 17.19 -7.54 -1.00
CA ALA A 241 17.90 -6.64 -1.91
C ALA A 241 17.26 -5.24 -1.93
N LYS A 242 15.92 -5.18 -1.92
CA LYS A 242 15.13 -3.96 -1.79
C LYS A 242 15.40 -3.24 -0.48
N ASP A 243 15.43 -3.94 0.64
CA ASP A 243 15.70 -3.35 1.95
C ASP A 243 17.14 -2.79 2.04
N ILE A 244 18.12 -3.48 1.44
CA ILE A 244 19.50 -3.01 1.36
C ILE A 244 19.59 -1.73 0.51
N LEU A 245 18.91 -1.67 -0.64
CA LEU A 245 18.84 -0.44 -1.43
C LEU A 245 18.18 0.70 -0.64
N ASN A 246 17.08 0.40 0.07
CA ASN A 246 16.39 1.38 0.89
C ASN A 246 17.34 1.95 1.96
N ALA A 247 18.06 1.08 2.67
CA ALA A 247 19.05 1.47 3.66
C ALA A 247 20.19 2.31 3.05
N ALA A 248 20.72 1.93 1.88
CA ALA A 248 21.79 2.68 1.21
C ALA A 248 21.37 4.12 0.90
N CYS A 249 20.17 4.30 0.34
CA CYS A 249 19.65 5.63 0.01
C CYS A 249 19.24 6.44 1.26
N MET A 250 18.57 5.82 2.25
CA MET A 250 18.16 6.50 3.48
C MET A 250 19.36 6.98 4.32
N LEU A 251 20.44 6.19 4.36
CA LEU A 251 21.70 6.53 5.01
C LEU A 251 22.62 7.36 4.11
N GLN A 252 22.12 7.83 2.95
CA GLN A 252 22.83 8.71 2.02
C GLN A 252 24.23 8.21 1.66
N GLN A 253 24.34 6.92 1.34
CA GLN A 253 25.60 6.30 1.01
C GLN A 253 26.19 6.86 -0.29
N PRO A 254 27.52 6.76 -0.49
CA PRO A 254 28.16 7.15 -1.74
C PRO A 254 27.56 6.39 -2.93
N PHE A 255 27.54 7.04 -4.09
CA PHE A 255 26.99 6.51 -5.34
C PHE A 255 27.33 5.04 -5.61
N GLU A 256 28.59 4.63 -5.43
CA GLU A 256 29.02 3.25 -5.73
C GLU A 256 28.28 2.21 -4.89
N VAL A 257 27.97 2.53 -3.63
CA VAL A 257 27.21 1.67 -2.74
C VAL A 257 25.75 1.56 -3.19
N CYS A 258 25.13 2.70 -3.53
CA CYS A 258 23.77 2.73 -4.06
C CYS A 258 23.67 1.98 -5.39
N ARG A 259 24.67 2.13 -6.27
CA ARG A 259 24.75 1.46 -7.58
C ARG A 259 24.89 -0.05 -7.44
N GLU A 260 25.71 -0.52 -6.50
CA GLU A 260 25.85 -1.94 -6.20
C GLU A 260 24.54 -2.52 -5.67
N ALA A 261 23.92 -1.84 -4.69
CA ALA A 261 22.62 -2.27 -4.14
C ALA A 261 21.52 -2.30 -5.22
N TRP A 262 21.48 -1.30 -6.09
CA TRP A 262 20.57 -1.26 -7.24
C TRP A 262 20.81 -2.41 -8.21
N SER A 263 22.07 -2.69 -8.56
CA SER A 263 22.42 -3.80 -9.47
C SER A 263 22.03 -5.16 -8.89
N ASN A 264 22.21 -5.35 -7.58
CA ASN A 264 21.79 -6.56 -6.87
C ASN A 264 20.26 -6.71 -6.90
N LEU A 265 19.51 -5.63 -6.67
CA LEU A 265 18.05 -5.65 -6.77
C LEU A 265 17.58 -5.97 -8.19
N VAL A 266 18.12 -5.30 -9.21
CA VAL A 266 17.78 -5.58 -10.62
C VAL A 266 18.08 -7.04 -10.98
N GLY A 267 19.18 -7.60 -10.48
CA GLY A 267 19.53 -9.01 -10.66
C GLY A 267 18.61 -9.98 -9.93
N ALA A 268 18.06 -9.59 -8.78
CA ALA A 268 17.06 -10.38 -8.05
C ALA A 268 15.67 -10.30 -8.72
N GLY A 269 15.38 -9.20 -9.40
CA GLY A 269 14.08 -8.90 -10.01
C GLY A 269 13.18 -8.06 -9.10
N PHE A 270 12.04 -7.64 -9.64
CA PHE A 270 11.01 -6.88 -8.92
C PHE A 270 9.77 -7.76 -8.75
N THR A 271 9.10 -7.64 -7.61
CA THR A 271 7.87 -8.40 -7.31
C THR A 271 6.66 -7.88 -8.09
N SER A 272 6.67 -6.60 -8.43
CA SER A 272 5.61 -5.95 -9.20
C SER A 272 6.15 -4.77 -10.01
N PHE A 273 5.40 -4.37 -11.03
CA PHE A 273 5.72 -3.18 -11.80
C PHE A 273 5.60 -1.90 -10.94
N GLY A 274 4.67 -1.87 -9.99
CA GLY A 274 4.55 -0.77 -9.03
C GLY A 274 5.79 -0.62 -8.15
N GLU A 275 6.33 -1.74 -7.68
CA GLU A 275 7.60 -1.77 -6.95
C GLU A 275 8.77 -1.28 -7.79
N GLN A 276 8.87 -1.75 -9.04
CA GLN A 276 9.88 -1.30 -9.98
C GLN A 276 9.86 0.22 -10.13
N CYS A 277 8.66 0.82 -10.27
CA CYS A 277 8.52 2.26 -10.40
C CYS A 277 9.06 3.01 -9.17
N ARG A 278 8.59 2.62 -7.98
CA ARG A 278 8.99 3.24 -6.72
C ARG A 278 10.49 3.13 -6.44
N LEU A 279 11.07 1.95 -6.67
CA LEU A 279 12.50 1.72 -6.40
C LEU A 279 13.40 2.39 -7.44
N THR A 280 12.95 2.48 -8.70
CA THR A 280 13.66 3.26 -9.74
C THR A 280 13.68 4.74 -9.40
N GLU A 281 12.54 5.30 -8.99
CA GLU A 281 12.45 6.69 -8.54
C GLU A 281 13.41 6.94 -7.38
N PHE A 282 13.35 6.09 -6.35
CA PHE A 282 14.19 6.23 -5.16
C PHE A 282 15.70 6.13 -5.46
N TYR A 283 16.10 5.22 -6.35
CA TYR A 283 17.49 5.13 -6.80
C TYR A 283 17.90 6.37 -7.63
N ALA A 284 17.05 6.84 -8.54
CA ALA A 284 17.38 7.99 -9.38
C ALA A 284 17.44 9.31 -8.58
N GLU A 285 16.63 9.46 -7.54
CA GLU A 285 16.78 10.55 -6.55
C GLU A 285 18.15 10.50 -5.86
N SER A 286 18.58 9.30 -5.42
CA SER A 286 19.90 9.09 -4.81
C SER A 286 21.04 9.42 -5.77
N CYS A 287 20.90 9.10 -7.07
CA CYS A 287 21.83 9.53 -8.12
C CYS A 287 21.91 11.07 -8.21
N GLY A 288 20.79 11.77 -8.16
CA GLY A 288 20.75 13.23 -8.13
C GLY A 288 21.47 13.81 -6.91
N LEU A 289 21.24 13.25 -5.71
CA LEU A 289 21.94 13.66 -4.48
C LEU A 289 23.46 13.44 -4.57
N ASN A 290 23.88 12.37 -5.22
CA ASN A 290 25.29 12.04 -5.44
C ASN A 290 25.92 12.76 -6.65
N ARG A 291 25.21 13.68 -7.30
CA ARG A 291 25.66 14.40 -8.51
C ARG A 291 26.05 13.45 -9.65
N LYS A 292 25.22 12.42 -9.87
CA LYS A 292 25.33 11.44 -10.95
C LYS A 292 24.05 11.45 -11.81
N PRO A 293 23.66 12.59 -12.40
CA PRO A 293 22.39 12.71 -13.09
C PRO A 293 22.26 11.79 -14.30
N GLU A 294 23.36 11.47 -15.00
CA GLU A 294 23.38 10.56 -16.15
C GLU A 294 22.91 9.16 -15.76
N GLU A 295 23.31 8.68 -14.59
CA GLU A 295 22.98 7.34 -14.08
C GLU A 295 21.54 7.26 -13.60
N GLY A 296 21.02 8.36 -13.04
CA GLY A 296 19.59 8.49 -12.72
C GLY A 296 18.74 8.51 -14.00
N LEU A 297 19.14 9.29 -15.01
CA LEU A 297 18.43 9.35 -16.29
C LEU A 297 18.43 8.01 -17.01
N ALA A 298 19.53 7.25 -16.96
CA ALA A 298 19.65 5.94 -17.59
C ALA A 298 18.61 4.91 -17.11
N VAL A 299 18.13 5.03 -15.87
CA VAL A 299 17.06 4.16 -15.34
C VAL A 299 15.66 4.76 -15.49
N VAL A 300 15.53 6.08 -15.47
CA VAL A 300 14.23 6.77 -15.56
C VAL A 300 13.68 6.77 -16.99
N GLU A 301 14.52 7.04 -18.00
CA GLU A 301 14.05 7.16 -19.40
C GLU A 301 13.37 5.89 -19.93
N PRO A 302 13.94 4.67 -19.76
CA PRO A 302 13.27 3.45 -20.22
C PRO A 302 11.95 3.19 -19.47
N LEU A 303 11.93 3.47 -18.16
CA LEU A 303 10.74 3.27 -17.34
C LEU A 303 9.61 4.24 -17.71
N PHE A 304 9.95 5.48 -18.06
CA PHE A 304 8.98 6.48 -18.48
C PHE A 304 8.25 6.05 -19.76
N ALA A 305 8.97 5.59 -20.78
CA ALA A 305 8.38 5.08 -22.02
C ALA A 305 7.53 3.82 -21.78
N GLU A 306 7.98 2.96 -20.85
CA GLU A 306 7.23 1.77 -20.45
C GLU A 306 5.91 2.12 -19.77
N LEU A 307 5.91 3.12 -18.90
CA LEU A 307 4.70 3.61 -18.22
C LEU A 307 3.67 4.17 -19.21
N GLU A 308 4.10 4.96 -20.19
CA GLU A 308 3.22 5.49 -21.24
C GLU A 308 2.57 4.36 -22.05
N ARG A 309 3.38 3.39 -22.47
CA ARG A 309 2.93 2.21 -23.22
C ARG A 309 1.92 1.37 -22.43
N ARG A 310 2.20 1.13 -21.14
CA ARG A 310 1.30 0.37 -20.27
C ARG A 310 0.01 1.12 -19.95
N LEU A 311 0.07 2.44 -19.77
CA LEU A 311 -1.13 3.26 -19.60
C LEU A 311 -2.04 3.16 -20.82
N GLU A 312 -1.50 3.26 -22.03
CA GLU A 312 -2.29 3.14 -23.26
C GLU A 312 -2.93 1.75 -23.38
N ALA A 313 -2.14 0.70 -23.16
CA ALA A 313 -2.62 -0.68 -23.17
C ALA A 313 -3.73 -0.92 -22.11
N GLU A 314 -3.56 -0.35 -20.92
CA GLU A 314 -4.52 -0.47 -19.83
C GLU A 314 -5.83 0.24 -20.13
N LEU A 315 -5.77 1.45 -20.67
CA LEU A 315 -6.95 2.19 -21.08
C LEU A 315 -7.72 1.45 -22.18
N GLU A 316 -7.03 0.84 -23.14
CA GLU A 316 -7.69 0.06 -24.18
C GLU A 316 -8.30 -1.24 -23.63
N ARG A 317 -7.58 -1.96 -22.78
CA ARG A 317 -8.08 -3.15 -22.09
C ARG A 317 -9.36 -2.85 -21.31
N ARG A 318 -9.39 -1.76 -20.53
CA ARG A 318 -10.57 -1.33 -19.78
C ARG A 318 -11.74 -0.95 -20.68
N ARG A 319 -11.49 -0.27 -21.80
CA ARG A 319 -12.55 0.02 -22.79
C ARG A 319 -13.17 -1.24 -23.35
N GLU A 320 -12.34 -2.23 -23.72
CA GLU A 320 -12.82 -3.52 -24.20
C GLU A 320 -13.61 -4.29 -23.14
N ALA A 321 -13.09 -4.36 -21.90
CA ALA A 321 -13.75 -5.03 -20.79
C ALA A 321 -15.12 -4.40 -20.49
N HIS A 322 -15.18 -3.07 -20.43
CA HIS A 322 -16.43 -2.34 -20.25
C HIS A 322 -17.43 -2.61 -21.40
N ALA A 323 -16.95 -2.64 -22.66
CA ALA A 323 -17.81 -2.98 -23.81
C ALA A 323 -18.38 -4.40 -23.73
N LYS A 324 -17.68 -5.32 -23.05
CA LYS A 324 -18.12 -6.71 -22.81
C LYS A 324 -18.84 -6.91 -21.46
N SER A 325 -18.96 -5.85 -20.64
CA SER A 325 -19.46 -5.93 -19.26
C SER A 325 -18.67 -6.92 -18.38
N GLU A 326 -17.37 -7.08 -18.68
CA GLU A 326 -16.44 -7.88 -17.89
C GLU A 326 -16.01 -7.09 -16.64
N PRO A 327 -15.82 -7.77 -15.49
CA PRO A 327 -15.32 -7.11 -14.29
C PRO A 327 -13.91 -6.55 -14.52
N PRO A 328 -13.53 -5.46 -13.83
CA PRO A 328 -12.16 -4.99 -13.84
C PRO A 328 -11.25 -6.05 -13.23
N THR A 329 -10.02 -6.14 -13.73
CA THR A 329 -8.99 -7.05 -13.21
C THR A 329 -8.02 -6.28 -12.33
N ARG A 330 -7.50 -6.91 -11.27
CA ARG A 330 -6.48 -6.32 -10.38
C ARG A 330 -5.04 -6.65 -10.76
N GLU A 331 -4.82 -7.30 -11.91
CA GLU A 331 -3.49 -7.77 -12.34
C GLU A 331 -2.54 -6.64 -12.74
N GLU A 332 -3.07 -5.58 -13.35
CA GLU A 332 -2.30 -4.40 -13.74
C GLU A 332 -2.70 -3.22 -12.85
N PRO A 333 -1.76 -2.31 -12.53
CA PRO A 333 -2.06 -1.07 -11.83
C PRO A 333 -3.16 -0.23 -12.50
N SER A 334 -3.82 0.63 -11.72
CA SER A 334 -4.84 1.53 -12.25
C SER A 334 -4.26 2.59 -13.21
N PRO A 335 -5.06 3.13 -14.15
CA PRO A 335 -4.65 4.28 -14.96
C PRO A 335 -4.17 5.48 -14.13
N SER A 336 -4.80 5.76 -12.98
CA SER A 336 -4.35 6.76 -12.02
C SER A 336 -2.94 6.46 -11.48
N PHE A 337 -2.62 5.21 -11.12
CA PHE A 337 -1.25 4.82 -10.76
C PHE A 337 -0.25 5.19 -11.87
N TYR A 338 -0.56 4.84 -13.12
CA TYR A 338 0.29 5.14 -14.26
C TYR A 338 0.47 6.65 -14.47
N ARG A 339 -0.63 7.43 -14.49
CA ARG A 339 -0.58 8.89 -14.62
C ARG A 339 0.24 9.53 -13.50
N ASN A 340 0.09 9.01 -12.27
CA ASN A 340 0.80 9.50 -11.10
C ASN A 340 2.30 9.22 -11.19
N SER A 341 2.67 8.01 -11.61
CA SER A 341 4.07 7.59 -11.81
C SER A 341 4.74 8.34 -12.95
N ILE A 342 4.05 8.52 -14.09
CA ILE A 342 4.54 9.33 -15.22
C ILE A 342 4.81 10.76 -14.77
N LYS A 343 3.89 11.36 -14.01
CA LYS A 343 4.09 12.71 -13.48
C LYS A 343 5.32 12.78 -12.56
N SER A 344 5.40 11.91 -11.56
CA SER A 344 6.49 11.89 -10.56
C SER A 344 7.85 11.71 -11.23
N LEU A 345 7.97 10.71 -12.11
CA LEU A 345 9.20 10.44 -12.84
C LEU A 345 9.53 11.52 -13.87
N GLY A 346 8.52 12.19 -14.45
CA GLY A 346 8.73 13.33 -15.32
C GLY A 346 9.37 14.51 -14.59
N GLU A 347 8.85 14.85 -13.41
CA GLU A 347 9.44 15.89 -12.54
C GLU A 347 10.88 15.53 -12.13
N LEU A 348 11.13 14.26 -11.78
CA LEU A 348 12.46 13.77 -11.44
C LEU A 348 13.42 13.80 -12.64
N ARG A 349 12.97 13.34 -13.82
CA ARG A 349 13.74 13.39 -15.07
C ARG A 349 14.17 14.82 -15.38
N ASP A 350 13.24 15.76 -15.34
CA ASP A 350 13.49 17.16 -15.64
C ASP A 350 14.50 17.77 -14.62
N LYS A 351 14.40 17.40 -13.35
CA LYS A 351 15.38 17.76 -12.31
C LYS A 351 16.78 17.21 -12.60
N LEU A 352 16.90 15.94 -12.97
CA LEU A 352 18.18 15.32 -13.32
C LEU A 352 18.77 15.93 -14.61
N GLU A 353 17.94 16.25 -15.60
CA GLU A 353 18.39 16.96 -16.80
C GLU A 353 18.95 18.35 -16.49
N ALA A 354 18.31 19.09 -15.59
CA ALA A 354 18.79 20.40 -15.16
C ALA A 354 20.17 20.29 -14.50
N GLN A 355 20.35 19.30 -13.61
CA GLN A 355 21.64 19.01 -12.98
C GLN A 355 22.72 18.63 -14.01
N ARG A 356 22.39 17.77 -14.99
CA ARG A 356 23.28 17.41 -16.10
C ARG A 356 23.77 18.62 -16.89
N LYS A 357 22.92 19.63 -17.07
CA LYS A 357 23.24 20.89 -17.77
C LYS A 357 24.03 21.89 -16.90
N GLY A 358 24.38 21.52 -15.66
CA GLY A 358 25.06 22.40 -14.71
C GLY A 358 24.13 23.43 -14.03
N GLY A 359 22.82 23.25 -14.11
CA GLY A 359 21.87 24.06 -13.35
C GLY A 359 21.95 23.73 -11.86
N GLU A 360 21.91 24.77 -11.00
CA GLU A 360 21.75 24.55 -9.57
C GLU A 360 20.41 23.84 -9.31
N PRO A 361 20.36 22.83 -8.43
CA PRO A 361 19.11 22.15 -8.11
C PRO A 361 18.15 23.14 -7.45
N SER A 362 16.97 23.35 -8.04
CA SER A 362 15.87 24.05 -7.38
C SER A 362 15.55 23.31 -6.08
N THR A 363 15.77 24.00 -4.95
CA THR A 363 15.49 23.52 -3.59
C THR A 363 14.01 23.38 -3.33
#